data_AF-A0A4Q5JBZ5-F1
#
_entry.id   AF-A0A4Q5JBZ5-F1
#
_cell.length_a   1.000
_cell.length_b   1.000
_cell.length_c   1.000
_cell.angle_alpha   90.00
_cell.angle_beta   90.00
_cell.angle_gamma   90.00
#
_symmetry.space_group_name_H-M   'P 1'
#
loop_
_entity.id
_entity.type
_entity.pdbx_description
1 polymer ?
#
loop_
_entity_poly.entity_id
_entity_poly.type
_entity_poly.pdbx_seq_one_letter_code
_entity_poly.pdbx_strand_id
1 'polypeptide(L)'
;MSTDQAREVAAPRHRGRLRPSPRGREAAVRGLDLLIACGVLFLAAPLIVGVYLLVVLSSRGGGWFRQVRVGARRQEFVMYKFRTMRRDSDPAIHAEYVTRLLRGEVEPEGGLYKLSDDPRVTRVGAFLRRTSLDELPQLFNVLRGEMSIVGPRPCLPGEMVEFPPWASPRFDVRPGLTGLWQVSGRNRLTMTEGLRLDVDYVAHRTLLLYLVILLRTLPAVLERGAR
;
A
#
# COMPACT_ATOMS: atom_id res chain seq x y z
N MET A 1 32.67 -13.90 -12.20
CA MET A 1 32.45 -13.24 -13.50
C MET A 1 31.33 -13.97 -14.23
N SER A 2 30.34 -13.20 -14.69
CA SER A 2 29.12 -13.51 -15.50
C SER A 2 28.00 -12.69 -14.83
N THR A 3 27.79 -11.40 -15.11
CA THR A 3 27.43 -10.72 -16.37
C THR A 3 26.24 -11.38 -17.09
N ASP A 4 25.23 -10.54 -17.38
CA ASP A 4 23.98 -10.80 -18.14
C ASP A 4 22.95 -11.73 -17.47
N GLN A 5 21.70 -11.34 -17.19
CA GLN A 5 20.82 -10.53 -18.02
C GLN A 5 19.88 -9.69 -17.13
N ALA A 6 20.04 -8.37 -17.22
CA ALA A 6 18.99 -7.43 -16.87
C ALA A 6 17.86 -7.59 -17.90
N ARG A 7 16.73 -8.18 -17.48
CA ARG A 7 15.51 -8.16 -18.30
C ARG A 7 14.90 -6.76 -18.21
N GLU A 8 15.27 -5.93 -19.16
CA GLU A 8 14.59 -4.68 -19.51
C GLU A 8 13.19 -5.04 -20.04
N VAL A 9 12.22 -5.13 -19.14
CA VAL A 9 10.80 -5.20 -19.51
C VAL A 9 10.34 -3.77 -19.78
N ALA A 10 10.51 -3.33 -21.02
CA ALA A 10 9.97 -2.06 -21.49
C ALA A 10 8.43 -2.09 -21.41
N ALA A 11 7.87 -1.48 -20.36
CA ALA A 11 6.44 -1.32 -20.21
C ALA A 11 5.87 -0.44 -21.36
N PRO A 12 4.74 -0.80 -21.98
CA PRO A 12 4.14 -0.01 -23.05
C PRO A 12 3.79 1.39 -22.55
N ARG A 13 4.36 2.40 -23.22
CA ARG A 13 4.12 3.83 -22.97
C ARG A 13 2.73 4.22 -23.47
N HIS A 14 1.70 3.87 -22.71
CA HIS A 14 0.35 4.39 -22.94
C HIS A 14 0.32 5.88 -22.55
N ARG A 15 0.54 6.77 -23.52
CA ARG A 15 0.32 8.21 -23.37
C ARG A 15 -1.18 8.52 -23.48
N GLY A 16 -1.96 8.10 -22.48
CA GLY A 16 -3.26 8.72 -22.25
C GLY A 16 -3.04 10.19 -21.86
N ARG A 17 -3.73 11.14 -22.52
CA ARG A 17 -3.70 12.54 -22.09
C ARG A 17 -4.33 12.63 -20.69
N LEU A 18 -3.47 12.71 -19.68
CA LEU A 18 -3.84 12.97 -18.29
C LEU A 18 -4.65 14.26 -18.24
N ARG A 19 -5.81 14.24 -17.57
CA ARG A 19 -6.48 15.49 -17.20
C ARG A 19 -5.63 16.17 -16.13
N PRO A 20 -5.01 17.33 -16.41
CA PRO A 20 -4.29 18.05 -15.37
C PRO A 20 -5.30 18.42 -14.28
N SER A 21 -5.04 18.02 -13.05
CA SER A 21 -5.66 18.68 -11.91
C SER A 21 -5.37 20.17 -11.97
N PRO A 22 -6.27 21.01 -11.44
CA PRO A 22 -5.91 22.37 -11.10
C PRO A 22 -4.65 22.33 -10.22
N ARG A 23 -3.56 22.97 -10.68
CA ARG A 23 -2.25 22.93 -9.98
C ARG A 23 -2.38 23.30 -8.49
N GLY A 24 -3.30 24.19 -8.14
CA GLY A 24 -3.60 24.57 -6.75
C GLY A 24 -4.15 23.44 -5.88
N ARG A 25 -4.96 22.52 -6.44
CA ARG A 25 -5.51 21.39 -5.68
C ARG A 25 -4.41 20.40 -5.28
N GLU A 26 -3.49 20.10 -6.19
CA GLU A 26 -2.37 19.20 -5.88
C GLU A 26 -1.40 19.80 -4.87
N ALA A 27 -1.15 21.12 -4.95
CA ALA A 27 -0.37 21.83 -3.95
C ALA A 27 -1.05 21.78 -2.57
N ALA A 28 -2.37 21.99 -2.50
CA ALA A 28 -3.13 21.91 -1.24
C ALA A 28 -3.10 20.50 -0.64
N VAL A 29 -3.36 19.46 -1.44
CA VAL A 29 -3.23 18.06 -1.01
C VAL A 29 -1.81 17.76 -0.54
N ARG A 30 -0.80 18.25 -1.26
CA ARG A 30 0.60 18.05 -0.88
C ARG A 30 0.96 18.75 0.44
N GLY A 31 0.46 19.97 0.67
CA GLY A 31 0.64 20.66 1.94
C GLY A 31 0.03 19.87 3.10
N LEU A 32 -1.19 19.34 2.90
CA LEU A 32 -1.88 18.51 3.88
C LEU A 32 -1.17 17.18 4.14
N ASP A 33 -0.66 16.51 3.09
CA ASP A 33 0.15 15.30 3.19
C ASP A 33 1.36 15.52 4.11
N LEU A 34 2.10 16.61 3.89
CA LEU A 34 3.30 16.94 4.65
C LEU A 34 2.96 17.31 6.10
N LEU A 35 1.92 18.13 6.31
CA LEU A 35 1.46 18.50 7.64
C LEU A 35 1.10 17.27 8.47
N ILE A 36 0.27 16.37 7.91
CA ILE A 36 -0.18 15.15 8.59
C ILE A 36 1.02 14.22 8.80
N ALA A 37 1.83 13.96 7.78
CA ALA A 37 2.95 13.04 7.90
C ALA A 37 3.99 13.51 8.92
N CYS A 38 4.36 14.80 8.91
CA CYS A 38 5.27 15.36 9.90
C CYS A 38 4.67 15.32 11.31
N GLY A 39 3.40 15.70 11.48
CA GLY A 39 2.72 15.66 12.77
C GLY A 39 2.66 14.24 13.35
N VAL A 40 2.25 13.26 12.54
CA VAL A 40 2.17 11.87 12.96
C VAL A 40 3.56 11.30 13.24
N LEU A 41 4.56 11.55 12.39
CA LEU A 41 5.93 11.09 12.63
C LEU A 41 6.54 11.68 13.90
N PHE A 42 6.29 12.97 14.17
CA PHE A 42 6.77 13.62 15.39
C PHE A 42 6.15 12.99 16.64
N LEU A 43 4.82 12.83 16.67
CA LEU A 43 4.11 12.26 17.81
C LEU A 43 4.40 10.76 17.98
N ALA A 44 4.54 10.01 16.88
CA ALA A 44 4.77 8.57 16.89
C ALA A 44 6.27 8.20 16.90
N ALA A 45 7.20 9.15 16.91
CA ALA A 45 8.64 8.89 16.91
C ALA A 45 9.08 7.87 18.00
N PRO A 46 8.72 8.03 19.29
CA PRO A 46 9.12 7.05 20.31
C PRO A 46 8.50 5.66 20.05
N LEU A 47 7.25 5.62 19.55
CA LEU A 47 6.58 4.37 19.19
C LEU A 47 7.27 3.67 18.02
N ILE A 48 7.66 4.41 16.97
CA ILE A 48 8.36 3.88 15.80
C ILE A 48 9.69 3.24 16.22
N VAL A 49 10.46 3.91 17.10
CA VAL A 49 11.72 3.36 17.63
C VAL A 49 11.45 2.11 18.48
N GLY A 50 10.47 2.16 19.39
CA GLY A 50 10.11 1.02 20.22
C GLY A 50 9.66 -0.20 19.40
N VAL A 51 8.81 0.00 18.39
CA VAL A 51 8.38 -1.05 17.46
C VAL A 51 9.56 -1.61 16.67
N TYR A 52 10.46 -0.74 16.17
CA TYR A 52 11.65 -1.18 15.45
C TYR A 52 12.51 -2.11 16.32
N LEU A 53 12.79 -1.71 17.57
CA LEU A 53 13.55 -2.53 18.53
C LEU A 53 12.83 -3.85 18.81
N LEU A 54 11.52 -3.82 19.04
CA LEU A 54 10.72 -5.02 19.30
C LEU A 54 10.80 -6.02 18.14
N VAL A 55 10.78 -5.55 16.89
CA VAL A 55 10.89 -6.41 15.70
C VAL A 55 12.30 -7.02 15.56
N VAL A 56 13.35 -6.24 15.84
CA VAL A 56 14.74 -6.70 15.77
C VAL A 56 15.05 -7.69 16.89
N LEU A 57 14.55 -7.45 18.11
CA LEU A 57 14.77 -8.33 19.26
C LEU A 57 13.96 -9.62 19.18
N SER A 58 12.79 -9.62 18.51
CA SER A 58 11.94 -10.81 18.39
C SER A 58 12.29 -11.75 17.24
N SER A 59 13.13 -11.33 16.29
CA SER A 59 13.54 -12.17 15.15
C SER A 59 14.86 -11.73 14.51
N ARG A 60 15.67 -12.69 14.06
CA ARG A 60 16.98 -12.41 13.43
C ARG A 60 16.84 -11.51 12.19
N GLY A 61 17.71 -10.50 12.07
CA GLY A 61 17.81 -9.54 10.95
C GLY A 61 17.20 -8.16 11.26
N GLY A 62 17.19 -7.25 10.27
CA GLY A 62 16.75 -5.87 10.46
C GLY A 62 15.23 -5.67 10.58
N GLY A 63 14.80 -4.57 11.22
CA GLY A 63 13.39 -4.28 11.47
C GLY A 63 12.59 -3.74 10.29
N TRP A 64 13.23 -3.43 9.17
CA TRP A 64 12.59 -2.89 7.97
C TRP A 64 12.25 -3.98 6.96
N PHE A 65 11.07 -3.86 6.36
CA PHE A 65 10.69 -4.54 5.13
C PHE A 65 10.56 -3.51 4.01
N ARG A 66 11.06 -3.88 2.83
CA ARG A 66 11.08 -3.01 1.64
C ARG A 66 10.43 -3.78 0.50
N GLN A 67 9.49 -3.14 -0.19
CA GLN A 67 8.79 -3.76 -1.30
C GLN A 67 8.61 -2.77 -2.44
N VAL A 68 8.97 -3.18 -3.65
CA VAL A 68 8.72 -2.36 -4.85
C VAL A 68 7.22 -2.28 -5.11
N ARG A 69 6.76 -1.08 -5.40
CA ARG A 69 5.38 -0.73 -5.72
C ARG A 69 5.34 0.23 -6.88
N VAL A 70 4.23 0.23 -7.60
CA VAL A 70 3.95 1.18 -8.67
C VAL A 70 3.21 2.38 -8.09
N GLY A 71 3.73 3.57 -8.34
CA GLY A 71 3.15 4.85 -7.94
C GLY A 71 2.60 5.67 -9.11
N ALA A 72 2.54 6.99 -8.91
CA ALA A 72 2.04 7.92 -9.91
C ALA A 72 2.84 7.82 -11.22
N ARG A 73 2.15 7.99 -12.36
CA ARG A 73 2.71 7.88 -13.71
C ARG A 73 3.44 6.55 -13.94
N ARG A 74 3.00 5.50 -13.25
CA ARG A 74 3.59 4.14 -13.29
C ARG A 74 5.07 4.11 -12.89
N GLN A 75 5.52 5.06 -12.08
CA GLN A 75 6.89 5.07 -11.57
C GLN A 75 7.00 4.12 -10.38
N GLU A 76 7.98 3.25 -10.41
CA GLU A 76 8.25 2.35 -9.29
C GLU A 76 8.90 3.11 -8.13
N PHE A 77 8.57 2.70 -6.90
CA PHE A 77 9.18 3.20 -5.68
C PHE A 77 9.29 2.10 -4.63
N VAL A 78 10.16 2.30 -3.65
CA VAL A 78 10.35 1.36 -2.53
C VAL A 78 9.43 1.74 -1.39
N MET A 79 8.40 0.95 -1.17
CA MET A 79 7.48 1.10 -0.03
C MET A 79 8.10 0.51 1.23
N TYR A 80 8.09 1.27 2.33
CA TYR A 80 8.63 0.84 3.62
C TYR A 80 7.55 0.29 4.55
N LYS A 81 7.87 -0.78 5.27
CA LYS A 81 7.06 -1.32 6.37
C LYS A 81 7.98 -1.79 7.49
N PHE A 82 7.42 -2.04 8.67
CA PHE A 82 8.09 -2.89 9.63
C PHE A 82 8.03 -4.34 9.16
N ARG A 83 9.11 -5.07 9.44
CA ARG A 83 9.17 -6.50 9.14
C ARG A 83 8.23 -7.25 10.07
N THR A 84 7.29 -7.98 9.46
CA THR A 84 6.30 -8.79 10.20
C THR A 84 6.51 -10.30 10.01
N MET A 85 7.31 -10.69 9.02
CA MET A 85 7.66 -12.08 8.72
C MET A 85 9.12 -12.40 9.07
N ARG A 86 9.42 -13.67 9.34
CA ARG A 86 10.78 -14.18 9.51
C ARG A 86 11.58 -13.96 8.22
N ARG A 87 12.89 -13.66 8.34
CA ARG A 87 13.76 -13.36 7.19
C ARG A 87 13.85 -14.53 6.21
N ASP A 88 14.01 -15.74 6.73
CA ASP A 88 14.26 -16.95 5.94
C ASP A 88 12.96 -17.63 5.49
N SER A 89 11.93 -16.82 5.26
CA SER A 89 10.63 -17.33 4.88
C SER A 89 10.47 -17.33 3.36
N ASP A 90 10.02 -18.46 2.82
CA ASP A 90 9.93 -18.65 1.37
C ASP A 90 8.90 -17.68 0.76
N PRO A 91 9.32 -16.74 -0.12
CA PRO A 91 8.41 -15.84 -0.81
C PRO A 91 7.48 -16.57 -1.79
N ALA A 92 7.85 -17.78 -2.27
CA ALA A 92 7.05 -18.57 -3.21
C ALA A 92 5.65 -18.87 -2.67
N ILE A 93 5.52 -19.09 -1.36
CA ILE A 93 4.23 -19.40 -0.71
C ILE A 93 3.19 -18.28 -0.95
N HIS A 94 3.59 -17.00 -0.96
CA HIS A 94 2.65 -15.92 -1.22
C HIS A 94 2.34 -15.76 -2.70
N ALA A 95 3.37 -15.88 -3.56
CA ALA A 95 3.20 -15.78 -5.00
C ALA A 95 2.25 -16.88 -5.51
N GLU A 96 2.45 -18.12 -5.06
CA GLU A 96 1.59 -19.26 -5.38
C GLU A 96 0.15 -19.03 -4.92
N TYR A 97 -0.06 -18.58 -3.68
CA TYR A 97 -1.40 -18.26 -3.18
C TYR A 97 -2.11 -17.20 -4.04
N VAL A 98 -1.41 -16.11 -4.40
CA VAL A 98 -2.00 -15.05 -5.25
C VAL A 98 -2.31 -15.56 -6.65
N THR A 99 -1.42 -16.36 -7.25
CA THR A 99 -1.68 -16.98 -8.55
C THR A 99 -2.89 -17.90 -8.50
N ARG A 100 -3.01 -18.74 -7.48
CA ARG A 100 -4.15 -19.64 -7.29
C ARG A 100 -5.45 -18.88 -7.08
N LEU A 101 -5.42 -17.79 -6.31
CA LEU A 101 -6.58 -16.90 -6.11
C LEU A 101 -7.01 -16.23 -7.42
N LEU A 102 -6.07 -15.70 -8.20
CA LEU A 102 -6.36 -15.08 -9.50
C LEU A 102 -6.93 -16.09 -10.51
N ARG A 103 -6.57 -17.38 -10.38
CA ARG A 103 -7.11 -18.48 -11.19
C ARG A 103 -8.42 -19.06 -10.66
N GLY A 104 -8.90 -18.62 -9.49
CA GLY A 104 -10.10 -19.16 -8.85
C GLY A 104 -9.92 -20.56 -8.25
N GLU A 105 -8.68 -20.99 -7.98
CA GLU A 105 -8.37 -22.31 -7.41
C GLU A 105 -8.46 -22.34 -5.88
N VAL A 106 -8.54 -21.18 -5.23
CA VAL A 106 -8.61 -21.02 -3.78
C VAL A 106 -9.53 -19.85 -3.46
N GLU A 107 -10.43 -20.04 -2.49
CA GLU A 107 -11.28 -18.96 -1.97
C GLU A 107 -10.51 -18.12 -0.93
N PRO A 108 -10.71 -16.78 -0.89
CA PRO A 108 -9.96 -15.91 0.02
C PRO A 108 -10.39 -16.08 1.48
N GLU A 109 -9.70 -16.92 2.24
CA GLU A 109 -9.88 -17.00 3.69
C GLU A 109 -9.23 -15.81 4.43
N GLY A 110 -10.04 -14.93 5.03
CA GLY A 110 -9.53 -13.76 5.76
C GLY A 110 -9.17 -12.55 4.87
N GLY A 111 -9.42 -12.64 3.55
CA GLY A 111 -9.33 -11.55 2.59
C GLY A 111 -8.45 -11.84 1.38
N LEU A 112 -8.56 -11.01 0.34
CA LEU A 112 -7.94 -11.18 -0.99
C LEU A 112 -6.41 -11.47 -1.04
N TYR A 113 -5.69 -11.41 0.08
CA TYR A 113 -4.24 -11.60 0.15
C TYR A 113 -3.75 -12.23 1.47
N LYS A 114 -4.65 -12.76 2.29
CA LYS A 114 -4.28 -13.28 3.61
C LYS A 114 -4.36 -14.80 3.58
N LEU A 115 -3.26 -15.44 3.96
CA LEU A 115 -3.28 -16.83 4.36
C LEU A 115 -3.66 -16.86 5.85
N SER A 116 -4.72 -17.59 6.21
CA SER A 116 -5.03 -17.91 7.60
C SER A 116 -3.84 -18.66 8.21
N ASP A 117 -3.32 -18.18 9.35
CA ASP A 117 -2.16 -18.78 10.05
C ASP A 117 -0.87 -18.96 9.23
N ASP A 118 -0.43 -17.90 8.54
CA ASP A 118 0.87 -17.91 7.86
C ASP A 118 2.04 -18.12 8.85
N PRO A 119 2.73 -19.29 8.83
CA PRO A 119 3.77 -19.66 9.81
C PRO A 119 5.02 -18.78 9.68
N ARG A 120 5.11 -17.98 8.61
CA ARG A 120 6.18 -17.01 8.39
C ARG A 120 6.01 -15.78 9.27
N VAL A 121 4.80 -15.47 9.73
CA VAL A 121 4.48 -14.28 10.52
C VAL A 121 4.91 -14.48 11.98
N THR A 122 5.64 -13.52 12.53
CA THR A 122 6.05 -13.56 13.95
C THR A 122 4.89 -13.12 14.85
N ARG A 123 4.90 -13.47 16.15
CA ARG A 123 3.87 -13.01 17.11
C ARG A 123 3.79 -11.48 17.16
N VAL A 124 4.95 -10.82 17.21
CA VAL A 124 5.05 -9.35 17.10
C VAL A 124 4.49 -8.88 15.75
N GLY A 125 4.85 -9.54 14.66
CA GLY A 125 4.34 -9.23 13.33
C GLY A 125 2.82 -9.33 13.20
N ALA A 126 2.21 -10.34 13.83
CA ALA A 126 0.76 -10.51 13.86
C ALA A 126 0.09 -9.34 14.60
N PHE A 127 0.64 -8.93 15.75
CA PHE A 127 0.18 -7.74 16.48
C PHE A 127 0.29 -6.46 15.64
N LEU A 128 1.43 -6.25 14.98
CA LEU A 128 1.65 -5.07 14.13
C LEU A 128 0.67 -5.01 12.95
N ARG A 129 0.40 -6.15 12.30
CA ARG A 129 -0.58 -6.24 11.21
C ARG A 129 -2.02 -5.96 11.66
N ARG A 130 -2.41 -6.46 12.83
CA ARG A 130 -3.74 -6.21 13.41
C ARG A 130 -3.94 -4.73 13.74
N THR A 131 -2.93 -4.10 14.30
CA THR A 131 -2.96 -2.67 14.68
C THR A 131 -2.61 -1.73 13.52
N SER A 132 -2.20 -2.25 12.36
CA SER A 132 -1.67 -1.48 11.22
C SER A 132 -0.41 -0.66 11.53
N LEU A 133 0.24 -0.94 12.66
CA LEU A 133 1.48 -0.28 13.06
C LEU A 133 2.64 -0.62 12.11
N ASP A 134 2.57 -1.75 11.40
CA ASP A 134 3.56 -2.13 10.40
C ASP A 134 3.66 -1.13 9.23
N GLU A 135 2.64 -0.30 9.04
CA GLU A 135 2.53 0.64 7.93
C GLU A 135 3.01 2.06 8.26
N LEU A 136 3.26 2.39 9.53
CA LEU A 136 3.82 3.70 9.94
C LEU A 136 5.05 4.14 9.12
N PRO A 137 5.98 3.25 8.71
CA PRO A 137 7.13 3.65 7.91
C PRO A 137 6.78 4.22 6.53
N GLN A 138 5.57 3.97 6.02
CA GLN A 138 5.11 4.54 4.75
C GLN A 138 4.97 6.07 4.81
N LEU A 139 4.91 6.66 6.01
CA LEU A 139 4.94 8.12 6.15
C LEU A 139 6.23 8.73 5.59
N PHE A 140 7.36 7.99 5.60
CA PHE A 140 8.57 8.43 4.91
C PHE A 140 8.39 8.49 3.39
N ASN A 141 7.60 7.58 2.80
CA ASN A 141 7.25 7.64 1.37
C ASN A 141 6.35 8.85 1.06
N VAL A 142 5.48 9.23 2.00
CA VAL A 142 4.71 10.48 1.89
C VAL A 142 5.64 11.68 1.90
N LEU A 143 6.57 11.78 2.85
CA LEU A 143 7.53 12.88 2.88
C LEU A 143 8.36 12.99 1.59
N ARG A 144 8.75 11.86 0.99
CA ARG A 144 9.48 11.83 -0.30
C ARG A 144 8.61 12.12 -1.53
N GLY A 145 7.29 12.17 -1.38
CA GLY A 145 6.38 12.47 -2.47
C GLY A 145 6.10 11.29 -3.40
N GLU A 146 6.45 10.08 -2.97
CA GLU A 146 6.13 8.82 -3.65
C GLU A 146 4.67 8.42 -3.37
N MET A 147 4.18 8.75 -2.18
CA MET A 147 2.81 8.49 -1.71
C MET A 147 2.11 9.77 -1.24
N SER A 148 0.79 9.69 -1.08
CA SER A 148 -0.08 10.63 -0.36
C SER A 148 -0.70 9.91 0.85
N ILE A 149 -1.28 10.65 1.80
CA ILE A 149 -2.05 10.03 2.89
C ILE A 149 -3.30 9.35 2.30
N VAL A 150 -4.01 10.03 1.38
CA VAL A 150 -5.22 9.49 0.73
C VAL A 150 -5.00 9.35 -0.77
N GLY A 151 -5.26 8.16 -1.30
CA GLY A 151 -5.10 7.87 -2.72
C GLY A 151 -5.37 6.40 -3.05
N PRO A 152 -5.27 6.00 -4.34
CA PRO A 152 -5.41 4.62 -4.76
C PRO A 152 -4.41 3.69 -4.05
N ARG A 153 -4.75 2.41 -3.87
CA ARG A 153 -3.83 1.45 -3.24
C ARG A 153 -2.55 1.28 -4.09
N PRO A 154 -1.33 1.39 -3.53
CA PRO A 154 -0.11 1.04 -4.26
C PRO A 154 -0.13 -0.45 -4.63
N CYS A 155 0.08 -0.75 -5.92
CA CYS A 155 0.06 -2.12 -6.43
C CYS A 155 1.47 -2.67 -6.67
N LEU A 156 1.59 -3.99 -6.73
CA LEU A 156 2.78 -4.67 -7.21
C LEU A 156 2.99 -4.41 -8.71
N PRO A 157 4.24 -4.42 -9.21
CA PRO A 157 4.50 -4.40 -10.66
C PRO A 157 3.79 -5.54 -11.40
N GLY A 158 3.80 -6.75 -10.83
CA GLY A 158 3.08 -7.90 -11.41
C GLY A 158 1.56 -7.72 -11.46
N GLU A 159 0.95 -7.10 -10.43
CA GLU A 159 -0.49 -6.79 -10.45
C GLU A 159 -0.83 -5.76 -11.53
N MET A 160 0.03 -4.77 -11.76
CA MET A 160 -0.18 -3.73 -12.78
C MET A 160 -0.35 -4.33 -14.19
N VAL A 161 0.39 -5.39 -14.50
CA VAL A 161 0.34 -6.06 -15.82
C VAL A 161 -1.03 -6.68 -16.08
N GLU A 162 -1.66 -7.21 -15.03
CA GLU A 162 -2.96 -7.89 -15.10
C GLU A 162 -4.16 -6.90 -15.05
N PHE A 163 -3.92 -5.61 -14.82
CA PHE A 163 -5.02 -4.67 -14.69
C PHE A 163 -5.69 -4.38 -16.03
N PRO A 164 -7.02 -4.31 -16.05
CA PRO A 164 -7.74 -3.96 -17.27
C PRO A 164 -7.43 -2.49 -17.65
N PRO A 165 -7.41 -2.16 -18.95
CA PRO A 165 -7.03 -0.81 -19.42
C PRO A 165 -7.83 0.34 -18.79
N TRP A 166 -9.11 0.11 -18.45
CA TRP A 166 -9.97 1.12 -17.81
C TRP A 166 -9.48 1.52 -16.41
N ALA A 167 -8.65 0.70 -15.76
CA ALA A 167 -8.08 1.01 -14.44
C ALA A 167 -6.88 1.97 -14.51
N SER A 168 -6.37 2.28 -15.72
CA SER A 168 -5.20 3.14 -15.90
C SER A 168 -5.26 4.52 -15.21
N PRO A 169 -6.42 5.21 -15.11
CA PRO A 169 -6.50 6.52 -14.44
C PRO A 169 -6.04 6.48 -12.98
N ARG A 170 -6.05 5.32 -12.31
CA ARG A 170 -5.54 5.20 -10.94
C ARG A 170 -4.10 5.67 -10.77
N PHE A 171 -3.30 5.61 -11.83
CA PHE A 171 -1.89 6.03 -11.83
C PHE A 171 -1.72 7.55 -12.08
N ASP A 172 -2.80 8.30 -12.26
CA ASP A 172 -2.75 9.74 -12.53
C ASP A 172 -2.43 10.55 -11.25
N VAL A 173 -2.56 9.92 -10.09
CA VAL A 173 -2.30 10.51 -8.76
C VAL A 173 -1.35 9.64 -7.96
N ARG A 174 -0.80 10.20 -6.87
CA ARG A 174 0.01 9.41 -5.92
C ARG A 174 -0.86 8.35 -5.25
N PRO A 175 -0.34 7.12 -5.06
CA PRO A 175 -1.01 6.13 -4.25
C PRO A 175 -1.11 6.59 -2.78
N GLY A 176 -2.10 6.08 -2.07
CA GLY A 176 -2.42 6.46 -0.69
C GLY A 176 -2.01 5.43 0.36
N LEU A 177 -1.77 5.90 1.59
CA LEU A 177 -1.78 5.01 2.77
C LEU A 177 -3.19 4.47 3.01
N THR A 178 -4.19 5.33 2.87
CA THR A 178 -5.62 4.99 2.84
C THR A 178 -6.25 5.48 1.54
N GLY A 179 -7.50 5.12 1.30
CA GLY A 179 -8.18 5.41 0.05
C GLY A 179 -9.65 5.01 0.08
N LEU A 180 -10.37 5.33 -0.98
CA LEU A 180 -11.80 5.03 -1.08
C LEU A 180 -12.06 3.52 -0.99
N TRP A 181 -11.24 2.70 -1.64
CA TRP A 181 -11.26 1.25 -1.46
C TRP A 181 -11.11 0.86 0.02
N GLN A 182 -10.10 1.42 0.70
CA GLN A 182 -9.79 1.09 2.09
C GLN A 182 -10.91 1.48 3.08
N VAL A 183 -11.79 2.42 2.77
CA VAL A 183 -12.89 2.82 3.67
C VAL A 183 -14.27 2.29 3.25
N SER A 184 -14.37 1.65 2.08
CA SER A 184 -15.64 1.15 1.52
C SER A 184 -15.83 -0.36 1.64
N GLY A 185 -14.78 -1.13 1.93
CA GLY A 185 -14.94 -2.59 2.12
C GLY A 185 -13.63 -3.39 2.20
N ARG A 186 -12.51 -2.81 1.73
CA ARG A 186 -11.16 -3.40 1.82
C ARG A 186 -11.11 -4.81 1.22
N ASN A 187 -10.86 -5.79 2.07
CA ASN A 187 -10.66 -7.19 1.72
C ASN A 187 -11.98 -7.94 1.47
N ARG A 188 -13.13 -7.32 1.77
CA ARG A 188 -14.45 -7.86 1.42
C ARG A 188 -14.83 -7.60 -0.05
N LEU A 189 -14.05 -6.76 -0.74
CA LEU A 189 -14.25 -6.44 -2.15
C LEU A 189 -13.30 -7.29 -3.00
N THR A 190 -13.78 -7.65 -4.19
CA THR A 190 -12.96 -8.20 -5.27
C THR A 190 -11.93 -7.17 -5.75
N MET A 191 -10.88 -7.64 -6.44
CA MET A 191 -9.90 -6.76 -7.09
C MET A 191 -10.59 -5.75 -8.02
N THR A 192 -11.50 -6.22 -8.86
CA THR A 192 -12.23 -5.40 -9.84
C THR A 192 -13.05 -4.30 -9.16
N GLU A 193 -13.79 -4.61 -8.11
CA GLU A 193 -14.54 -3.60 -7.34
C GLU A 193 -13.62 -2.57 -6.70
N GLY A 194 -12.50 -3.02 -6.14
CA GLY A 194 -11.47 -2.14 -5.60
C GLY A 194 -10.87 -1.20 -6.63
N LEU A 195 -10.52 -1.72 -7.81
CA LEU A 195 -10.03 -0.91 -8.93
C LEU A 195 -11.06 0.12 -9.40
N ARG A 196 -12.35 -0.23 -9.40
CA ARG A 196 -13.42 0.74 -9.70
C ARG A 196 -13.43 1.88 -8.69
N LEU A 197 -13.32 1.60 -7.40
CA LEU A 197 -13.26 2.63 -6.36
C LEU A 197 -12.01 3.52 -6.48
N ASP A 198 -10.87 2.95 -6.88
CA ASP A 198 -9.65 3.71 -7.13
C ASP A 198 -9.81 4.67 -8.31
N VAL A 199 -10.41 4.21 -9.42
CA VAL A 199 -10.70 5.07 -10.58
C VAL A 199 -11.74 6.14 -10.22
N ASP A 200 -12.77 5.77 -9.46
CA ASP A 200 -13.83 6.67 -9.03
C ASP A 200 -13.29 7.79 -8.11
N TYR A 201 -12.38 7.44 -7.20
CA TYR A 201 -11.64 8.42 -6.41
C TYR A 201 -10.87 9.40 -7.29
N VAL A 202 -10.14 8.92 -8.31
CA VAL A 202 -9.38 9.81 -9.20
C VAL A 202 -10.30 10.74 -10.00
N ALA A 203 -11.44 10.23 -10.45
CA ALA A 203 -12.43 11.00 -11.21
C ALA A 203 -13.07 12.11 -10.36
N HIS A 204 -13.42 11.80 -9.11
CA HIS A 204 -14.20 12.68 -8.24
C HIS A 204 -13.38 13.36 -7.14
N ARG A 205 -12.05 13.35 -7.22
CA ARG A 205 -11.18 13.88 -6.16
C ARG A 205 -11.48 15.35 -5.85
N THR A 206 -11.87 15.61 -4.61
CA THR A 206 -12.00 16.95 -4.02
C THR A 206 -11.30 16.99 -2.67
N LEU A 207 -10.99 18.17 -2.16
CA LEU A 207 -10.46 18.30 -0.79
C LEU A 207 -11.46 17.78 0.24
N LEU A 208 -12.75 18.00 0.02
CA LEU A 208 -13.80 17.44 0.88
C LEU A 208 -13.78 15.91 0.87
N LEU A 209 -13.75 15.27 -0.30
CA LEU A 209 -13.67 13.81 -0.40
C LEU A 209 -12.41 13.26 0.28
N TYR A 210 -11.27 13.95 0.12
CA TYR A 210 -10.03 13.61 0.82
C TYR A 210 -10.23 13.58 2.34
N LEU A 211 -10.82 14.64 2.92
CA LEU A 211 -11.08 14.75 4.35
C LEU A 211 -12.10 13.71 4.83
N VAL A 212 -13.14 13.45 4.05
CA VAL A 212 -14.14 12.40 4.34
C VAL A 212 -13.48 11.02 4.42
N ILE A 213 -12.60 10.68 3.47
CA ILE A 213 -11.88 9.40 3.49
C ILE A 213 -10.93 9.34 4.70
N LEU A 214 -10.23 10.43 5.02
CA LEU A 214 -9.36 10.50 6.19
C LEU A 214 -10.13 10.24 7.49
N LEU A 215 -11.28 10.90 7.69
CA LEU A 215 -12.13 10.70 8.86
C LEU A 215 -12.68 9.27 8.94
N ARG A 216 -13.13 8.70 7.81
CA ARG A 216 -13.59 7.31 7.71
C ARG A 216 -12.48 6.28 7.95
N THR A 217 -11.21 6.69 7.87
CA THR A 217 -10.08 5.79 8.11
C THR A 217 -9.92 5.46 9.60
N LEU A 218 -10.25 6.39 10.52
CA LEU A 218 -10.13 6.20 11.96
C LEU A 218 -10.91 4.99 12.49
N PRO A 219 -12.25 4.91 12.35
CA PRO A 219 -13.01 3.75 12.84
C PRO A 219 -12.57 2.48 12.13
N ALA A 220 -12.25 2.58 10.84
CA ALA A 220 -11.84 1.44 10.06
C ALA A 220 -10.49 0.88 10.57
N VAL A 221 -9.54 1.69 11.04
CA VAL A 221 -8.30 1.19 11.67
C VAL A 221 -8.59 0.59 13.06
N LEU A 222 -9.46 1.21 13.86
CA LEU A 222 -9.82 0.73 15.20
C LEU A 222 -10.56 -0.62 15.17
N GLU A 223 -11.48 -0.83 14.23
CA GLU A 223 -12.16 -2.11 14.01
C GLU A 223 -11.20 -3.27 13.70
N ARG A 224 -9.98 -2.99 13.22
CA ARG A 224 -8.95 -4.02 13.00
C ARG A 224 -8.32 -4.51 14.31
N GLY A 225 -8.16 -3.63 15.30
CA GLY A 225 -7.55 -3.96 16.58
C GLY A 225 -8.45 -4.86 17.45
N ALA A 226 -9.76 -4.76 17.26
CA ALA A 226 -10.78 -5.52 17.98
C ALA A 226 -10.99 -6.97 17.46
N ARG A 227 -10.32 -7.37 16.38
CA ARG A 227 -10.35 -8.73 15.82
C ARG A 227 -9.02 -9.45 15.98
#